data_AF-A0A8H7SIL6-F1
#
_entry.id   AF-A0A8H7SIL6-F1
#
_cell.length_a   1.000
_cell.length_b   1.000
_cell.length_c   1.000
_cell.angle_alpha   90.00
_cell.angle_beta   90.00
_cell.angle_gamma   90.00
#
_symmetry.space_group_name_H-M   'P 1'
#
loop_
_entity.id
_entity.type
_entity.pdbx_description
1 polymer ?
#
loop_
_entity_poly.entity_id
_entity_poly.type
_entity_poly.pdbx_seq_one_letter_code
_entity_poly.pdbx_strand_id
1 'polypeptide(L)'
;MKQFKQKKNVYQPIKTLYKYTGFECPLCFEHMLPPFPRPLQRLITALKNNEKEFNREQESKYKLLAQHCAEEGTLAPPLVLLKPGISKNDQQVICRMHKVELVMKPLGKKKGYPTQIDFEAIDGRIKQFKQELVDIIEGKQDSLFLRNVLEVHKELGPVKARQATSIMNRFEETLPGYYGNRGSHYIMETLSEIFLKSNYLDKSKTVPLTPIEYIQQVLVPET
;
A
#
# COMPACT_ATOMS: atom_id res chain seq x y z
N MET A 1 -45.86 34.90 53.93
CA MET A 1 -44.76 35.47 53.11
C MET A 1 -43.60 34.49 53.12
N LYS A 2 -43.47 33.63 52.10
CA LYS A 2 -42.32 32.72 51.93
C LYS A 2 -41.53 33.19 50.71
N GLN A 3 -40.34 33.73 50.94
CA GLN A 3 -39.44 34.23 49.90
C GLN A 3 -38.79 33.05 49.16
N PHE A 4 -38.99 33.02 47.85
CA PHE A 4 -38.29 32.16 46.91
C PHE A 4 -36.81 32.59 46.85
N LYS A 5 -35.90 31.79 47.38
CA LYS A 5 -34.46 31.91 47.11
C LYS A 5 -34.11 31.02 45.92
N GLN A 6 -33.92 31.66 44.76
CA GLN A 6 -33.35 31.07 43.55
C GLN A 6 -32.00 30.41 43.88
N LYS A 7 -31.90 29.10 43.68
CA LYS A 7 -30.63 28.39 43.65
C LYS A 7 -29.88 28.86 42.40
N LYS A 8 -28.88 29.72 42.58
CA LYS A 8 -27.92 30.08 41.53
C LYS A 8 -27.20 28.81 41.12
N ASN A 9 -27.56 28.31 39.94
CA ASN A 9 -26.90 27.20 39.27
C ASN A 9 -25.51 27.71 38.84
N VAL A 10 -24.50 27.46 39.65
CA VAL A 10 -23.10 27.75 39.31
C VAL A 10 -22.65 26.67 38.33
N TYR A 11 -23.01 26.85 37.06
CA TYR A 11 -22.35 26.15 35.97
C TYR A 11 -20.89 26.61 35.97
N GLN A 12 -20.03 25.83 36.62
CA GLN A 12 -18.60 25.94 36.39
C GLN A 12 -18.34 25.51 34.95
N PRO A 13 -17.66 26.33 34.13
CA PRO A 13 -17.30 25.91 32.78
C PRO A 13 -16.37 24.70 32.92
N ILE A 14 -16.78 23.59 32.30
CA ILE A 14 -15.93 22.41 32.10
C ILE A 14 -14.73 22.87 31.26
N LYS A 15 -13.70 23.37 31.95
CA LYS A 15 -12.36 23.48 31.39
C LYS A 15 -11.90 22.05 31.12
N THR A 16 -11.33 21.85 29.92
CA THR A 16 -10.68 20.63 29.40
C THR A 16 -11.58 19.50 28.89
N LEU A 17 -12.08 19.64 27.66
CA LEU A 17 -12.37 18.52 26.75
C LEU A 17 -11.59 18.74 25.44
N TYR A 18 -10.36 18.23 25.45
CA TYR A 18 -9.50 17.78 24.34
C TYR A 18 -9.58 18.46 22.96
N LYS A 19 -8.60 19.33 22.66
CA LYS A 19 -8.20 19.74 21.30
C LYS A 19 -7.50 18.59 20.56
N TYR A 20 -8.23 17.56 20.14
CA TYR A 20 -7.72 16.62 19.14
C TYR A 20 -8.53 16.80 17.86
N THR A 21 -8.02 17.65 16.97
CA THR A 21 -8.59 17.76 15.63
C THR A 21 -8.30 16.47 14.88
N GLY A 22 -9.34 15.64 14.69
CA GLY A 22 -9.24 14.45 13.86
C GLY A 22 -8.93 14.79 12.40
N PHE A 23 -8.62 13.78 11.62
CA PHE A 23 -8.34 13.90 10.19
C PHE A 23 -9.29 13.00 9.41
N GLU A 24 -9.93 13.56 8.39
CA GLU A 24 -10.84 12.82 7.52
C GLU A 24 -10.10 12.36 6.26
N CYS A 25 -10.23 11.08 5.91
CA CYS A 25 -9.63 10.56 4.70
C CYS A 25 -10.25 11.20 3.45
N PRO A 26 -9.47 11.78 2.53
CA PRO A 26 -10.01 12.41 1.33
C PRO A 26 -10.57 11.42 0.29
N LEU A 27 -10.35 10.10 0.47
CA LEU A 27 -10.84 9.06 -0.44
C LEU A 27 -12.06 8.31 0.09
N CYS A 28 -11.99 7.85 1.35
CA CYS A 28 -13.05 7.02 1.95
C CYS A 28 -13.89 7.74 3.01
N PHE A 29 -13.56 9.01 3.31
CA PHE A 29 -14.27 9.86 4.27
C PHE A 29 -14.30 9.33 5.72
N GLU A 30 -13.46 8.35 6.04
CA GLU A 30 -13.32 7.87 7.41
C GLU A 30 -12.63 8.92 8.29
N HIS A 31 -13.22 9.19 9.44
CA HIS A 31 -12.67 10.10 10.43
C HIS A 31 -11.72 9.37 11.38
N MET A 32 -10.47 9.82 11.42
CA MET A 32 -9.40 9.23 12.23
C MET A 32 -9.04 10.16 13.38
N LEU A 33 -8.87 9.58 14.57
CA LEU A 33 -8.47 10.31 15.76
C LEU A 33 -6.98 10.09 16.09
N PRO A 34 -6.26 11.12 16.54
CA PRO A 34 -4.89 10.98 16.99
C PRO A 34 -4.81 10.20 18.33
N PRO A 35 -3.64 9.66 18.69
CA PRO A 35 -2.35 9.78 18.01
C PRO A 35 -2.24 8.88 16.76
N PHE A 36 -1.73 9.43 15.67
CA PHE A 36 -1.50 8.66 14.44
C PHE A 36 -0.13 7.97 14.45
N PRO A 37 -0.03 6.72 13.93
CA PRO A 37 1.26 6.09 13.67
C PRO A 37 2.15 6.96 12.76
N ARG A 38 3.47 6.92 13.00
CA ARG A 38 4.46 7.79 12.31
C ARG A 38 4.26 7.86 10.78
N PRO A 39 4.05 6.74 10.04
CA PRO A 39 3.87 6.80 8.59
C PRO A 39 2.65 7.61 8.18
N LEU A 40 1.51 7.40 8.85
CA LEU A 40 0.28 8.14 8.62
C LEU A 40 0.41 9.61 9.03
N GLN A 41 1.06 9.88 10.16
CA GLN A 41 1.28 11.24 10.65
C GLN A 41 2.10 12.08 9.66
N ARG A 42 3.12 11.50 9.03
CA ARG A 42 3.94 12.18 8.01
C ARG A 42 3.09 12.59 6.81
N LEU A 43 2.25 11.70 6.29
CA LEU A 43 1.37 12.00 5.16
C LEU A 43 0.33 13.09 5.48
N ILE A 44 -0.32 12.98 6.64
CA ILE A 44 -1.29 13.99 7.10
C ILE A 44 -0.61 15.36 7.25
N THR A 45 0.62 15.39 7.79
CA THR A 45 1.38 16.63 7.96
C THR A 45 1.78 17.22 6.61
N ALA A 46 2.20 16.39 5.65
CA ALA A 46 2.53 16.82 4.30
C ALA A 46 1.32 17.47 3.61
N LEU A 47 0.13 16.84 3.66
CA LEU A 47 -1.07 17.45 3.11
C LEU A 47 -1.44 18.78 3.77
N LYS A 48 -1.38 18.85 5.10
CA LYS A 48 -1.66 20.09 5.85
C LYS A 48 -0.66 21.20 5.50
N ASN A 49 0.58 20.86 5.18
CA ASN A 49 1.58 21.84 4.75
C ASN A 49 1.29 22.31 3.32
N ASN A 50 0.97 21.41 2.40
CA ASN A 50 0.57 21.77 1.04
C ASN A 50 -0.67 22.68 1.03
N GLU A 51 -1.64 22.42 1.91
CA GLU A 51 -2.82 23.28 2.08
C GLU A 51 -2.46 24.68 2.59
N LYS A 52 -1.53 24.78 3.55
CA LYS A 52 -1.05 26.08 4.03
C LYS A 52 -0.31 26.86 2.94
N GLU A 53 0.51 26.19 2.14
CA GLU A 53 1.25 26.81 1.04
C GLU A 53 0.28 27.32 -0.04
N PHE A 54 -0.69 26.50 -0.43
CA PHE A 54 -1.74 26.88 -1.37
C PHE A 54 -2.53 28.12 -0.89
N ASN A 55 -2.94 28.13 0.38
CA ASN A 55 -3.67 29.28 0.95
C ASN A 55 -2.81 30.56 0.94
N ARG A 56 -1.51 30.46 1.23
CA ARG A 56 -0.59 31.61 1.18
C ARG A 56 -0.46 32.16 -0.24
N GLU A 57 -0.40 31.29 -1.25
CA GLU A 57 -0.36 31.73 -2.66
C GLU A 57 -1.66 32.43 -3.05
N GLN A 58 -2.82 31.91 -2.63
CA GLN A 58 -4.11 32.55 -2.88
C GLN A 58 -4.20 33.92 -2.22
N GLU A 59 -3.79 34.04 -0.97
CA GLU A 59 -3.75 35.31 -0.24
C GLU A 59 -2.81 36.32 -0.92
N SER A 60 -1.65 35.88 -1.42
CA SER A 60 -0.70 36.73 -2.14
C SER A 60 -1.31 37.27 -3.44
N LYS A 61 -1.91 36.40 -4.25
CA LYS A 61 -2.61 36.78 -5.49
C LYS A 61 -3.77 37.74 -5.21
N TYR A 62 -4.53 37.49 -4.14
CA TYR A 62 -5.63 38.34 -3.74
C TYR A 62 -5.17 39.74 -3.29
N LYS A 63 -4.04 39.83 -2.57
CA LYS A 63 -3.47 41.14 -2.18
C LYS A 63 -3.12 41.99 -3.41
N LEU A 64 -2.53 41.39 -4.44
CA LEU A 64 -2.23 42.07 -5.70
C LEU A 64 -3.52 42.53 -6.41
N LEU A 65 -4.53 41.66 -6.48
CA LEU A 65 -5.83 42.01 -7.05
C LEU A 65 -6.49 43.18 -6.29
N ALA A 66 -6.46 43.13 -4.96
CA ALA A 66 -7.06 44.17 -4.13
C ALA A 66 -6.36 45.53 -4.30
N GLN A 67 -5.05 45.54 -4.51
CA GLN A 67 -4.29 46.75 -4.84
C GLN A 67 -4.71 47.32 -6.20
N HIS A 68 -4.80 46.48 -7.23
CA HIS A 68 -5.23 46.89 -8.57
C HIS A 68 -6.66 47.47 -8.57
N CYS A 69 -7.60 46.82 -7.87
CA CYS A 69 -8.96 47.35 -7.73
C CYS A 69 -8.97 48.71 -7.04
N ALA A 70 -8.14 48.91 -5.99
CA ALA A 70 -8.04 50.18 -5.30
C ALA A 70 -7.50 51.31 -6.20
N GLU A 71 -6.52 51.02 -7.07
CA GLU A 71 -5.97 51.97 -8.04
C GLU A 71 -6.99 52.37 -9.11
N GLU A 72 -7.82 51.41 -9.56
CA GLU A 72 -8.88 51.65 -10.55
C GLU A 72 -10.18 52.24 -9.94
N GLY A 73 -10.21 52.47 -8.63
CA GLY A 73 -11.41 52.95 -7.93
C GLY A 73 -12.57 51.94 -7.90
N THR A 74 -12.28 50.65 -8.10
CA THR A 74 -13.24 49.55 -8.06
C THR A 74 -13.15 48.77 -6.75
N LEU A 75 -14.23 48.08 -6.36
CA LEU A 75 -14.26 47.24 -5.17
C LEU A 75 -13.76 45.83 -5.48
N ALA A 76 -12.75 45.37 -4.74
CA ALA A 76 -12.30 43.99 -4.83
C ALA A 76 -13.38 43.02 -4.29
N PRO A 77 -13.62 41.88 -4.97
CA PRO A 77 -14.51 40.85 -4.44
C PRO A 77 -13.93 40.26 -3.15
N PRO A 78 -14.74 39.66 -2.25
CA PRO A 78 -14.22 39.06 -1.02
C PRO A 78 -13.34 37.84 -1.29
N LEU A 79 -12.27 37.68 -0.51
CA LEU A 79 -11.40 36.50 -0.59
C LEU A 79 -12.15 35.23 -0.15
N VAL A 80 -12.29 34.29 -1.08
CA VAL A 80 -12.75 32.92 -0.81
C VAL A 80 -11.57 31.98 -1.06
N LEU A 81 -11.05 31.38 0.03
CA LEU A 81 -9.99 30.37 -0.08
C LEU A 81 -10.56 29.10 -0.71
N LEU A 82 -9.87 28.62 -1.73
CA LEU A 82 -10.20 27.35 -2.38
C LEU A 82 -9.42 26.25 -1.66
N LYS A 83 -9.98 25.05 -1.60
CA LYS A 83 -9.22 23.89 -1.12
C LYS A 83 -8.29 23.41 -2.24
N PRO A 84 -7.03 23.05 -1.92
CA PRO A 84 -6.15 22.45 -2.90
C PRO A 84 -6.75 21.13 -3.40
N GLY A 85 -6.67 20.90 -4.70
CA GLY A 85 -6.97 19.59 -5.27
C GLY A 85 -5.92 18.59 -4.82
N ILE A 86 -6.33 17.51 -4.15
CA ILE A 86 -5.43 16.41 -3.80
C ILE A 86 -5.38 15.45 -4.99
N SER A 87 -4.18 15.11 -5.47
CA SER A 87 -4.01 14.12 -6.54
C SER A 87 -4.69 12.80 -6.20
N LYS A 88 -5.29 12.13 -7.20
CA LYS A 88 -5.90 10.79 -7.00
C LYS A 88 -4.91 9.80 -6.39
N ASN A 89 -3.63 9.90 -6.76
CA ASN A 89 -2.59 9.05 -6.19
C ASN A 89 -2.40 9.31 -4.68
N ASP A 90 -2.33 10.59 -4.27
CA ASP A 90 -2.14 10.95 -2.86
C ASP A 90 -3.35 10.55 -2.00
N GLN A 91 -4.56 10.69 -2.55
CA GLN A 91 -5.79 10.19 -1.92
C GLN A 91 -5.70 8.68 -1.66
N GLN A 92 -5.27 7.91 -2.66
CA GLN A 92 -5.07 6.45 -2.54
C GLN A 92 -3.94 6.08 -1.58
N VAL A 93 -2.83 6.82 -1.58
CA VAL A 93 -1.70 6.57 -0.67
C VAL A 93 -2.14 6.73 0.78
N ILE A 94 -2.85 7.81 1.11
CA ILE A 94 -3.34 8.05 2.47
C ILE A 94 -4.40 7.03 2.87
N CYS A 95 -5.34 6.74 1.98
CA CYS A 95 -6.37 5.73 2.21
C CYS A 95 -5.75 4.38 2.57
N ARG A 96 -4.84 3.89 1.72
CA ARG A 96 -4.11 2.64 1.97
C ARG A 96 -3.33 2.69 3.28
N MET A 97 -2.63 3.80 3.55
CA MET A 97 -1.81 3.93 4.75
C MET A 97 -2.65 3.85 6.02
N HIS A 98 -3.77 4.56 6.13
CA HIS A 98 -4.56 4.51 7.36
C HIS A 98 -5.23 3.15 7.55
N LYS A 99 -5.69 2.49 6.48
CA LYS A 99 -6.22 1.12 6.57
C LYS A 99 -5.15 0.16 7.06
N VAL A 100 -3.94 0.24 6.53
CA VAL A 100 -2.82 -0.61 6.96
C VAL A 100 -2.47 -0.36 8.43
N GLU A 101 -2.28 0.89 8.82
CA GLU A 101 -1.80 1.25 10.15
C GLU A 101 -2.86 1.10 11.25
N LEU A 102 -4.12 1.48 10.98
CA LEU A 102 -5.19 1.52 11.99
C LEU A 102 -6.08 0.27 12.00
N VAL A 103 -6.13 -0.49 10.90
CA VAL A 103 -6.99 -1.68 10.78
C VAL A 103 -6.15 -2.95 10.64
N MET A 104 -5.34 -3.06 9.59
CA MET A 104 -4.67 -4.32 9.24
C MET A 104 -3.59 -4.72 10.24
N LYS A 105 -2.70 -3.80 10.65
CA LYS A 105 -1.64 -4.11 11.63
C LYS A 105 -2.21 -4.50 13.00
N PRO A 106 -3.18 -3.78 13.60
CA PRO A 106 -3.79 -4.22 14.85
C PRO A 106 -4.49 -5.57 14.72
N LEU A 107 -5.19 -5.83 13.61
CA LEU A 107 -5.82 -7.13 13.36
C LEU A 107 -4.79 -8.24 13.22
N GLY A 108 -3.70 -8.00 12.50
CA GLY A 108 -2.59 -8.93 12.34
C GLY A 108 -1.97 -9.29 13.69
N LYS A 109 -1.71 -8.31 14.54
CA LYS A 109 -1.21 -8.54 15.92
C LYS A 109 -2.17 -9.39 16.74
N LYS A 110 -3.48 -9.12 16.69
CA LYS A 110 -4.51 -9.92 17.39
C LYS A 110 -4.55 -11.36 16.92
N LYS A 111 -4.28 -11.60 15.64
CA LYS A 111 -4.21 -12.95 15.04
C LYS A 111 -2.84 -13.62 15.19
N GLY A 112 -1.87 -12.99 15.87
CA GLY A 112 -0.53 -13.55 16.08
C GLY A 112 0.40 -13.47 14.87
N TYR A 113 0.10 -12.63 13.87
CA TYR A 113 1.02 -12.44 12.74
C TYR A 113 2.31 -11.73 13.18
N PRO A 114 3.48 -12.10 12.64
CA PRO A 114 4.75 -11.46 12.95
C PRO A 114 4.71 -9.96 12.63
N THR A 115 5.25 -9.14 13.54
CA THR A 115 5.45 -7.70 13.30
C THR A 115 6.71 -7.40 12.50
N GLN A 116 7.65 -8.34 12.50
CA GLN A 116 8.89 -8.30 11.73
C GLN A 116 9.05 -9.65 11.05
N ILE A 117 9.44 -9.62 9.78
CA ILE A 117 9.71 -10.83 8.99
C ILE A 117 11.20 -11.04 9.02
N ASP A 118 11.62 -12.24 9.44
CA ASP A 118 13.00 -12.69 9.32
C ASP A 118 13.21 -13.23 7.90
N PHE A 119 13.80 -12.37 7.04
CA PHE A 119 14.11 -12.74 5.67
C PHE A 119 15.36 -13.63 5.58
N GLU A 120 16.24 -13.62 6.58
CA GLU A 120 17.47 -14.43 6.59
C GLU A 120 17.14 -15.91 6.79
N ALA A 121 16.09 -16.21 7.55
CA ALA A 121 15.59 -17.57 7.74
C ALA A 121 14.92 -18.19 6.49
N ILE A 122 14.59 -17.40 5.46
CA ILE A 122 13.89 -17.89 4.27
C ILE A 122 14.72 -18.93 3.52
N ASP A 123 16.03 -18.71 3.39
CA ASP A 123 16.93 -19.64 2.70
C ASP A 123 16.89 -21.04 3.30
N GLY A 124 16.92 -21.13 4.63
CA GLY A 124 16.87 -22.39 5.36
C GLY A 124 15.57 -23.14 5.10
N ARG A 125 14.45 -22.42 5.03
CA ARG A 125 13.13 -22.99 4.74
C ARG A 125 13.02 -23.47 3.30
N ILE A 126 13.43 -22.68 2.31
CA ILE A 126 13.39 -23.08 0.90
C ILE A 126 14.22 -24.35 0.66
N LYS A 127 15.37 -24.47 1.33
CA LYS A 127 16.21 -25.67 1.23
C LYS A 127 15.50 -26.94 1.72
N GLN A 128 14.52 -26.83 2.63
CA GLN A 128 13.72 -27.97 3.07
C GLN A 128 12.77 -28.46 1.96
N PHE A 129 12.24 -27.54 1.15
CA PHE A 129 11.39 -27.86 0.00
C PHE A 129 12.15 -28.38 -1.22
N LYS A 130 13.49 -28.40 -1.19
CA LYS A 130 14.31 -28.72 -2.36
C LYS A 130 13.89 -30.00 -3.06
N GLN A 131 13.59 -31.07 -2.31
CA GLN A 131 13.21 -32.35 -2.91
C GLN A 131 11.84 -32.29 -3.60
N GLU A 132 10.85 -31.66 -2.97
CA GLU A 132 9.51 -31.46 -3.57
C GLU A 132 9.59 -30.63 -4.85
N LEU A 133 10.42 -29.56 -4.84
CA LEU A 133 10.64 -28.74 -6.04
C LEU A 133 11.35 -29.52 -7.15
N VAL A 134 12.28 -30.42 -6.81
CA VAL A 134 12.90 -31.35 -7.77
C VAL A 134 11.84 -32.29 -8.35
N ASP A 135 10.97 -32.84 -7.53
CA ASP A 135 9.91 -33.75 -7.98
C ASP A 135 8.91 -33.05 -8.91
N ILE A 136 8.65 -31.75 -8.71
CA ILE A 136 7.88 -30.92 -9.65
C ILE A 136 8.64 -30.74 -10.98
N ILE A 137 9.93 -30.39 -10.94
CA ILE A 137 10.76 -30.20 -12.14
C ILE A 137 10.85 -31.50 -12.96
N GLU A 138 10.93 -32.65 -12.30
CA GLU A 138 11.00 -33.98 -12.93
C GLU A 138 9.62 -34.52 -13.35
N GLY A 139 8.53 -33.80 -13.06
CA GLY A 139 7.16 -34.21 -13.40
C GLY A 139 6.63 -35.38 -12.57
N LYS A 140 7.26 -35.67 -11.42
CA LYS A 140 6.82 -36.68 -10.45
C LYS A 140 5.70 -36.17 -9.55
N GLN A 141 5.69 -34.86 -9.30
CA GLN A 141 4.68 -34.19 -8.50
C GLN A 141 3.88 -33.20 -9.36
N ASP A 142 2.56 -33.20 -9.15
CA ASP A 142 1.65 -32.27 -9.81
C ASP A 142 1.75 -30.87 -9.16
N SER A 143 1.77 -29.84 -10.00
CA SER A 143 1.85 -28.45 -9.59
C SER A 143 0.72 -27.65 -10.24
N LEU A 144 -0.09 -26.99 -9.42
CA LEU A 144 -1.17 -26.12 -9.90
C LEU A 144 -0.60 -24.97 -10.72
N PHE A 145 0.49 -24.35 -10.24
CA PHE A 145 1.11 -23.22 -10.93
C PHE A 145 1.73 -23.64 -12.26
N LEU A 146 2.40 -24.80 -12.31
CA LEU A 146 2.93 -25.33 -13.56
C LEU A 146 1.80 -25.58 -14.58
N ARG A 147 0.71 -26.21 -14.15
CA ARG A 147 -0.44 -26.49 -15.01
C ARG A 147 -1.02 -25.20 -15.59
N ASN A 148 -1.29 -24.20 -14.74
CA ASN A 148 -1.88 -22.93 -15.16
C ASN A 148 -0.98 -22.23 -16.18
N VAL A 149 0.34 -22.20 -15.95
CA VAL A 149 1.28 -21.56 -16.87
C VAL A 149 1.35 -22.29 -18.21
N LEU A 150 1.36 -23.64 -18.20
CA LEU A 150 1.35 -24.43 -19.42
C LEU A 150 0.06 -24.26 -20.22
N GLU A 151 -1.09 -24.16 -19.55
CA GLU A 151 -2.38 -23.89 -20.17
C GLU A 151 -2.39 -22.53 -20.89
N VAL A 152 -1.91 -21.47 -20.22
CA VAL A 152 -1.78 -20.13 -20.83
C VAL A 152 -0.85 -20.16 -22.06
N HIS A 153 0.27 -20.87 -21.98
CA HIS A 153 1.18 -21.02 -23.11
C HIS A 153 0.56 -21.81 -24.28
N LYS A 154 -0.30 -22.78 -23.99
CA LYS A 154 -1.04 -23.55 -24.99
C LYS A 154 -2.13 -22.71 -25.66
N GLU A 155 -2.87 -21.90 -24.90
CA GLU A 155 -3.96 -21.07 -25.40
C GLU A 155 -3.48 -19.86 -26.22
N LEU A 156 -2.50 -19.11 -25.68
CA LEU A 156 -2.06 -17.85 -26.26
C LEU A 156 -0.85 -18.01 -27.19
N GLY A 157 -0.13 -19.12 -27.07
CA GLY A 157 1.18 -19.32 -27.68
C GLY A 157 2.30 -18.59 -26.93
N PRO A 158 3.57 -18.96 -27.19
CA PRO A 158 4.73 -18.55 -26.39
C PRO A 158 5.04 -17.05 -26.43
N VAL A 159 4.63 -16.33 -27.48
CA VAL A 159 4.89 -14.89 -27.62
C VAL A 159 3.88 -14.07 -26.82
N LYS A 160 2.58 -14.40 -26.93
CA LYS A 160 1.53 -13.67 -26.23
C LYS A 160 1.51 -13.98 -24.73
N ALA A 161 1.81 -15.22 -24.34
CA ALA A 161 1.89 -15.61 -22.93
C ALA A 161 2.94 -14.82 -22.13
N ARG A 162 3.98 -14.30 -22.80
CA ARG A 162 5.06 -13.47 -22.21
C ARG A 162 4.77 -11.97 -22.21
N GLN A 163 3.67 -11.54 -22.83
CA GLN A 163 3.34 -10.11 -22.84
C GLN A 163 2.99 -9.63 -21.43
N ALA A 164 3.36 -8.39 -21.12
CA ALA A 164 3.13 -7.80 -19.81
C ALA A 164 1.65 -7.87 -19.38
N THR A 165 0.71 -7.69 -20.31
CA THR A 165 -0.72 -7.83 -20.04
C THR A 165 -1.09 -9.25 -19.58
N SER A 166 -0.57 -10.28 -20.27
CA SER A 166 -0.81 -11.68 -19.91
C SER A 166 -0.21 -12.01 -18.54
N ILE A 167 1.01 -11.56 -18.26
CA ILE A 167 1.67 -11.77 -16.96
C ILE A 167 0.91 -11.06 -15.84
N MET A 168 0.48 -9.81 -16.06
CA MET A 168 -0.29 -9.04 -15.08
C MET A 168 -1.62 -9.69 -14.73
N ASN A 169 -2.31 -10.30 -15.71
CA ASN A 169 -3.58 -10.99 -15.47
C ASN A 169 -3.47 -12.17 -14.50
N ARG A 170 -2.28 -12.78 -14.36
CA ARG A 170 -2.02 -13.92 -13.45
C ARG A 170 -1.02 -13.57 -12.34
N PHE A 171 -0.70 -12.30 -12.17
CA PHE A 171 0.31 -11.87 -11.22
C PHE A 171 -0.11 -12.21 -9.79
N GLU A 172 -1.37 -11.94 -9.44
CA GLU A 172 -1.89 -12.24 -8.10
C GLU A 172 -1.86 -13.73 -7.76
N GLU A 173 -1.99 -14.59 -8.77
CA GLU A 173 -1.95 -16.06 -8.62
C GLU A 173 -0.54 -16.59 -8.39
N THR A 174 0.50 -15.86 -8.81
CA THR A 174 1.90 -16.29 -8.73
C THR A 174 2.69 -15.59 -7.61
N LEU A 175 2.02 -14.79 -6.78
CA LEU A 175 2.64 -14.12 -5.63
C LEU A 175 2.92 -15.13 -4.50
N PRO A 176 4.08 -15.04 -3.81
CA PRO A 176 4.43 -15.90 -2.67
C PRO A 176 3.69 -15.50 -1.37
N GLY A 177 2.39 -15.23 -1.47
CA GLY A 177 1.49 -14.94 -0.36
C GLY A 177 2.03 -13.91 0.63
N TYR A 178 2.22 -14.36 1.88
CA TYR A 178 2.54 -13.54 3.05
C TYR A 178 3.82 -12.68 2.91
N TYR A 179 4.78 -13.10 2.08
CA TYR A 179 6.08 -12.45 1.97
C TYR A 179 6.11 -11.22 1.06
N GLY A 180 5.09 -11.07 0.21
CA GLY A 180 5.00 -10.00 -0.79
C GLY A 180 6.23 -9.91 -1.70
N ASN A 181 6.41 -8.74 -2.33
CA ASN A 181 7.48 -8.54 -3.31
C ASN A 181 8.90 -8.69 -2.73
N ARG A 182 9.11 -8.27 -1.47
CA ARG A 182 10.43 -8.37 -0.84
C ARG A 182 10.83 -9.82 -0.61
N GLY A 183 9.96 -10.65 -0.03
CA GLY A 183 10.35 -12.05 0.13
C GLY A 183 10.28 -12.84 -1.18
N SER A 184 9.47 -12.45 -2.16
CA SER A 184 9.57 -13.00 -3.52
C SER A 184 10.97 -12.84 -4.11
N HIS A 185 11.61 -11.69 -3.89
CA HIS A 185 12.98 -11.46 -4.32
C HIS A 185 13.98 -12.40 -3.63
N TYR A 186 13.89 -12.56 -2.31
CA TYR A 186 14.74 -13.51 -1.57
C TYR A 186 14.50 -14.95 -2.05
N ILE A 187 13.25 -15.38 -2.16
CA ILE A 187 12.91 -16.73 -2.63
C ILE A 187 13.47 -17.00 -4.03
N MET A 188 13.29 -16.05 -4.94
CA MET A 188 13.83 -16.12 -6.30
C MET A 188 15.36 -16.23 -6.29
N GLU A 189 16.05 -15.45 -5.46
CA GLU A 189 17.50 -15.50 -5.31
C GLU A 189 17.94 -16.89 -4.85
N THR A 190 17.40 -17.39 -3.74
CA THR A 190 17.72 -18.72 -3.19
C THR A 190 17.50 -19.83 -4.23
N LEU A 191 16.35 -19.82 -4.91
CA LEU A 191 16.00 -20.83 -5.92
C LEU A 191 16.92 -20.74 -7.14
N SER A 192 17.31 -19.53 -7.54
CA SER A 192 18.29 -19.33 -8.61
C SER A 192 19.66 -19.90 -8.24
N GLU A 193 20.07 -19.81 -6.98
CA GLU A 193 21.31 -20.45 -6.52
C GLU A 193 21.21 -21.97 -6.57
N ILE A 194 20.09 -22.53 -6.08
CA ILE A 194 19.88 -23.98 -6.00
C ILE A 194 19.77 -24.60 -7.39
N PHE A 195 19.12 -23.94 -8.35
CA PHE A 195 18.69 -24.56 -9.60
C PHE A 195 19.34 -23.97 -10.87
N LEU A 196 19.63 -22.66 -10.93
CA LEU A 196 20.29 -22.06 -12.09
C LEU A 196 21.80 -22.13 -11.97
N LYS A 197 22.38 -21.67 -10.85
CA LYS A 197 23.84 -21.66 -10.66
C LYS A 197 24.42 -23.08 -10.61
N SER A 198 23.64 -24.06 -10.16
CA SER A 198 24.00 -25.48 -10.17
C SER A 198 23.84 -26.15 -11.55
N ASN A 199 23.28 -25.46 -12.54
CA ASN A 199 22.87 -26.00 -13.83
C ASN A 199 21.87 -27.18 -13.75
N TYR A 200 21.15 -27.34 -12.64
CA TYR A 200 20.14 -28.38 -12.54
C TYR A 200 18.92 -28.09 -13.42
N LEU A 201 18.51 -26.81 -13.51
CA LEU A 201 17.41 -26.34 -14.33
C LEU A 201 17.94 -25.71 -15.61
N ASP A 202 17.69 -26.37 -16.73
CA ASP A 202 18.10 -25.93 -18.06
C ASP A 202 16.89 -25.78 -18.99
N LYS A 203 17.12 -25.28 -20.21
CA LYS A 203 16.07 -25.07 -21.20
C LYS A 203 15.34 -26.36 -21.61
N SER A 204 15.98 -27.52 -21.54
CA SER A 204 15.36 -28.79 -21.94
C SER A 204 14.29 -29.23 -20.95
N LYS A 205 14.45 -28.91 -19.67
CA LYS A 205 13.49 -29.24 -18.60
C LYS A 205 12.35 -28.24 -18.47
N THR A 206 12.49 -27.03 -18.98
CA THR A 206 11.52 -25.95 -18.72
C THR A 206 10.65 -25.58 -19.91
N VAL A 207 10.79 -26.22 -21.07
CA VAL A 207 9.98 -25.90 -22.27
C VAL A 207 8.48 -25.91 -21.90
N PRO A 208 7.70 -24.87 -22.25
CA PRO A 208 8.00 -23.73 -23.13
C PRO A 208 8.57 -22.48 -22.44
N LEU A 209 8.80 -22.54 -21.13
CA LEU A 209 9.32 -21.47 -20.29
C LEU A 209 10.85 -21.40 -20.36
N THR A 210 11.39 -20.22 -20.11
CA THR A 210 12.81 -20.08 -19.75
C THR A 210 13.03 -20.53 -18.30
N PRO A 211 14.24 -20.94 -17.91
CA PRO A 211 14.52 -21.33 -16.53
C PRO A 211 14.14 -20.27 -15.49
N ILE A 212 14.36 -18.98 -15.81
CA ILE A 212 13.98 -17.87 -14.94
C ILE A 212 12.45 -17.74 -14.84
N GLU A 213 11.73 -17.82 -15.96
CA GLU A 213 10.26 -17.78 -15.98
C GLU A 213 9.66 -18.94 -15.18
N TYR A 214 10.28 -20.13 -15.25
CA TYR A 214 9.86 -21.31 -14.51
C TYR A 214 10.03 -21.09 -13.00
N ILE A 215 11.18 -20.57 -12.56
CA ILE A 215 11.36 -20.23 -11.14
C ILE A 215 10.33 -19.20 -10.70
N GLN A 216 10.13 -18.13 -11.48
CA GLN A 216 9.23 -17.03 -11.11
C GLN A 216 7.77 -17.45 -10.99
N GLN A 217 7.28 -18.22 -11.96
CA GLN A 217 5.84 -18.51 -12.09
C GLN A 217 5.45 -19.85 -11.50
N VAL A 218 6.42 -20.73 -11.21
CA VAL A 218 6.16 -22.08 -10.69
C VAL A 218 6.84 -22.27 -9.34
N LEU A 219 8.17 -22.17 -9.25
CA LEU A 219 8.84 -22.56 -8.01
C LEU A 219 8.68 -21.55 -6.86
N VAL A 220 8.66 -20.24 -7.15
CA VAL A 220 8.42 -19.21 -6.13
C VAL A 220 7.04 -19.35 -5.45
N PRO A 221 5.93 -19.59 -6.17
CA PRO A 221 4.64 -19.79 -5.50
C PRO A 221 4.46 -21.17 -4.84
N GLU A 222 5.31 -22.16 -5.13
CA GLU A 222 5.28 -23.50 -4.48
C GLU A 222 6.02 -23.55 -3.13
N THR A 223 6.75 -22.49 -2.75
CA THR A 223 7.49 -22.40 -1.47
C THR A 223 6.74 -21.62 -0.39
#